data_AF-A0A927JEZ5-F1
#
_entry.id   AF-A0A927JEZ5-F1
#
_cell.length_a   1.000
_cell.length_b   1.000
_cell.length_c   1.000
_cell.angle_alpha   90.00
_cell.angle_beta   90.00
_cell.angle_gamma   90.00
#
_symmetry.space_group_name_H-M   'P 1'
#
loop_
_entity.id
_entity.type
_entity.pdbx_description
1 polymer ?
#
loop_
_entity_poly.entity_id
_entity_poly.type
_entity_poly.pdbx_seq_one_letter_code
_entity_poly.pdbx_strand_id
1 'polypeptide(L)'
;AIGPSLAWYEEMTRYVDLFGPATDGSLGRRFAVLVLVFAIGVAGAMLMRRGGIPGVPTGPASRMLGLTVASFLFLTLTPTKWTHHFGAFAGIGASVAAIAAVAMGPALVRSARDRLVLVSVLLLITAFAMTGTNRWWHVSNYGVPFGDRPPLFLGRGVANWLLLLAMMVFAAAALYHYLGLRGRPVMAPGWLRWLTAAPILVIAAIVVIAQVASLALGAARQYPAYSVGRSNIDAVLGSPCGLANDVLVEQDPNAGLLDPVDGGDPASALGGGGNDGFTPNGIAPDLAPEQASGEDAPSTLVAAGEADAGGQQQTLNATGFDDEQRQEEGINGSTAPLPFGLDPARVPVLGSYRSDEQRSAELTSDWYSLPARSDERPLVAITAAGRIAGTDAFDRPIRGQELRVEFGIPDDEGFQVVHTATPLDTGPFPSWRNLRVPLDAVPADATAVRIVARDTDLDPSQWLVVTPPRVPVVDSLQDVVGSDTPTMIDWSIGLAFPCQQPFVHRNGVMDMPEYRIAGDFELKLGTDIAQGSAGGGPVGITSMLAEEQQVATYLRDDWGRDWGSLQRLAPYSEEAVPARTEHETVRRSGLWNPGPIR
;
A
#
# COMPACT_ATOMS: atom_id res chain seq x y z
N ALA A 1 -11.23 -25.47 10.38
CA ALA A 1 -10.11 -26.39 10.10
C ALA A 1 -8.90 -25.62 9.59
N ILE A 2 -9.05 -24.73 8.61
CA ILE A 2 -7.94 -23.94 8.03
C ILE A 2 -7.92 -22.50 8.55
N GLY A 3 -9.03 -21.74 8.45
CA GLY A 3 -9.16 -20.42 9.12
C GLY A 3 -9.24 -19.24 8.15
N PRO A 4 -9.15 -17.99 8.65
CA PRO A 4 -8.99 -17.59 10.06
C PRO A 4 -10.31 -17.64 10.85
N SER A 5 -10.26 -18.13 12.09
CA SER A 5 -11.42 -18.23 13.00
C SER A 5 -11.00 -18.04 14.46
N LEU A 6 -11.23 -16.85 14.99
CA LEU A 6 -10.96 -16.49 16.38
C LEU A 6 -12.10 -16.93 17.30
N ALA A 7 -11.76 -17.17 18.56
CA ALA A 7 -12.71 -17.53 19.60
C ALA A 7 -13.56 -16.33 20.04
N TRP A 8 -14.70 -16.61 20.67
CA TRP A 8 -15.65 -15.57 21.11
C TRP A 8 -15.05 -14.61 22.17
N TYR A 9 -14.10 -15.08 22.97
CA TYR A 9 -13.42 -14.28 23.99
C TYR A 9 -12.30 -13.39 23.40
N GLU A 10 -11.96 -13.56 22.13
CA GLU A 10 -10.96 -12.76 21.40
C GLU A 10 -11.59 -11.55 20.69
N GLU A 11 -12.81 -11.15 21.07
CA GLU A 11 -13.47 -9.97 20.50
C GLU A 11 -12.64 -8.68 20.64
N MET A 12 -11.75 -8.62 21.63
CA MET A 12 -10.85 -7.47 21.83
C MET A 12 -9.96 -7.20 20.61
N THR A 13 -9.58 -8.22 19.84
CA THR A 13 -8.74 -8.07 18.63
C THR A 13 -9.34 -7.06 17.66
N ARG A 14 -10.68 -7.06 17.48
CA ARG A 14 -11.38 -6.09 16.62
C ARG A 14 -11.10 -4.64 17.01
N TYR A 15 -10.97 -4.39 18.31
CA TYR A 15 -10.73 -3.05 18.84
C TYR A 15 -9.24 -2.70 18.87
N VAL A 16 -8.37 -3.70 19.05
CA VAL A 16 -6.92 -3.53 18.88
C VAL A 16 -6.63 -3.07 17.45
N ASP A 17 -7.19 -3.75 16.45
CA ASP A 17 -7.01 -3.39 15.03
C ASP A 17 -7.61 -2.02 14.71
N LEU A 18 -8.78 -1.68 15.27
CA LEU A 18 -9.42 -0.38 15.09
C LEU A 18 -8.55 0.78 15.62
N PHE A 19 -7.78 0.55 16.67
CA PHE A 19 -6.89 1.55 17.27
C PHE A 19 -5.42 1.37 16.88
N GLY A 20 -5.12 0.39 16.02
CA GLY A 20 -3.81 0.15 15.43
C GLY A 20 -3.44 1.19 14.37
N PRO A 21 -2.14 1.32 14.02
CA PRO A 21 -1.65 2.34 13.09
C PRO A 21 -1.99 2.06 11.61
N ALA A 22 -2.39 0.82 11.29
CA ALA A 22 -2.68 0.38 9.94
C ALA A 22 -3.97 1.00 9.35
N THR A 23 -4.23 0.74 8.06
CA THR A 23 -5.42 1.20 7.31
C THR A 23 -6.75 0.82 7.99
N ASP A 24 -6.78 -0.32 8.67
CA ASP A 24 -7.94 -0.80 9.45
C ASP A 24 -8.32 0.11 10.61
N GLY A 25 -7.35 0.85 11.13
CA GLY A 25 -7.50 1.83 12.19
C GLY A 25 -7.45 3.28 11.72
N SER A 26 -7.76 3.57 10.45
CA SER A 26 -7.80 4.95 9.94
C SER A 26 -8.75 5.86 10.73
N LEU A 27 -8.48 7.16 10.70
CA LEU A 27 -9.23 8.16 11.48
C LEU A 27 -10.74 8.12 11.20
N GLY A 28 -11.14 7.87 9.95
CA GLY A 28 -12.54 7.81 9.53
C GLY A 28 -13.28 6.63 10.18
N ARG A 29 -12.61 5.47 10.28
CA ARG A 29 -13.15 4.27 10.92
C ARG A 29 -13.28 4.46 12.43
N ARG A 30 -12.22 4.98 13.08
CA ARG A 30 -12.21 5.29 14.52
C ARG A 30 -13.35 6.25 14.88
N PHE A 31 -13.47 7.35 14.14
CA PHE A 31 -14.46 8.38 14.39
C PHE A 31 -15.89 7.82 14.37
N ALA A 32 -16.23 7.03 13.35
CA ALA A 32 -17.57 6.45 13.21
C ALA A 32 -17.96 5.57 14.41
N VAL A 33 -17.07 4.67 14.84
CA VAL A 33 -17.34 3.76 15.96
C VAL A 33 -17.41 4.51 17.29
N LEU A 34 -16.48 5.45 17.53
CA LEU A 34 -16.44 6.19 18.80
C LEU A 34 -17.65 7.13 18.95
N VAL A 35 -18.09 7.78 17.87
CA VAL A 35 -19.31 8.61 17.88
C VAL A 35 -20.55 7.76 18.12
N LEU A 36 -20.61 6.53 17.57
CA LEU A 36 -21.69 5.60 17.85
C LEU A 36 -21.73 5.20 19.34
N VAL A 37 -20.59 4.82 19.93
CA VAL A 37 -20.50 4.50 21.36
C VAL A 37 -20.90 5.70 22.23
N PHE A 38 -20.46 6.90 21.87
CA PHE A 38 -20.90 8.13 22.52
C PHE A 38 -22.42 8.34 22.43
N ALA A 39 -23.00 8.15 21.24
CA ALA A 39 -24.44 8.29 21.02
C ALA A 39 -25.25 7.28 21.85
N ILE A 40 -24.79 6.03 21.94
CA ILE A 40 -25.38 4.99 22.80
C ILE A 40 -25.38 5.46 24.26
N GLY A 41 -24.24 5.97 24.75
CA GLY A 41 -24.11 6.47 26.12
C GLY A 41 -25.06 7.64 26.43
N VAL A 42 -25.15 8.62 25.52
CA VAL A 42 -26.02 9.78 25.67
C VAL A 42 -27.51 9.39 25.63
N ALA A 43 -27.92 8.61 24.62
CA ALA A 43 -29.30 8.16 24.47
C ALA A 43 -29.72 7.29 25.67
N GLY A 44 -28.88 6.33 26.07
CA GLY A 44 -29.12 5.47 27.22
C GLY A 44 -29.22 6.25 28.52
N ALA A 45 -28.30 7.19 28.78
CA ALA A 45 -28.35 8.02 29.98
C ALA A 45 -29.63 8.86 30.06
N MET A 46 -30.12 9.40 28.93
CA MET A 46 -31.37 10.17 28.90
C MET A 46 -32.60 9.29 29.11
N LEU A 47 -32.66 8.13 28.46
CA LEU A 47 -33.76 7.18 28.64
C LEU A 47 -33.83 6.67 30.10
N MET A 48 -32.69 6.33 30.71
CA MET A 48 -32.64 5.86 32.10
C MET A 48 -32.94 6.97 33.12
N ARG A 49 -32.37 8.18 32.96
CA ARG A 49 -32.52 9.26 33.96
C ARG A 49 -33.85 9.99 33.87
N ARG A 50 -34.45 10.10 32.69
CA ARG A 50 -35.66 10.91 32.46
C ARG A 50 -36.88 10.09 32.01
N GLY A 51 -36.75 8.77 31.86
CA GLY A 51 -37.82 7.89 31.41
C GLY A 51 -38.23 8.08 29.94
N GLY A 52 -37.54 8.96 29.19
CA GLY A 52 -37.86 9.31 27.82
C GLY A 52 -37.19 10.59 27.34
N ILE A 53 -37.25 10.81 26.02
CA ILE A 53 -36.77 12.03 25.36
C ILE A 53 -38.00 12.77 24.81
N PRO A 54 -38.36 13.95 25.34
CA PRO A 54 -39.51 14.71 24.84
C PRO A 54 -39.42 14.95 23.32
N GLY A 55 -40.50 14.67 22.60
CA GLY A 55 -40.53 14.73 21.13
C GLY A 55 -40.07 13.45 20.42
N VAL A 56 -39.60 12.44 21.16
CA VAL A 56 -39.18 11.14 20.60
C VAL A 56 -39.99 10.01 21.26
N PRO A 57 -40.67 9.15 20.49
CA PRO A 57 -41.38 7.99 21.02
C PRO A 57 -40.44 7.03 21.77
N THR A 58 -40.69 6.80 23.06
CA THR A 58 -39.80 6.04 23.94
C THR A 58 -39.68 4.57 23.56
N GLY A 59 -40.78 3.91 23.19
CA GLY A 59 -40.77 2.50 22.78
C GLY A 59 -39.83 2.24 21.59
N PRO A 60 -40.03 2.89 20.43
CA PRO A 60 -39.11 2.79 19.29
C PRO A 60 -37.67 3.18 19.62
N ALA A 61 -37.45 4.27 20.37
CA ALA A 61 -36.10 4.72 20.73
C ALA A 61 -35.36 3.69 21.60
N SER A 62 -36.03 3.10 22.59
CA SER A 62 -35.48 2.04 23.43
C SER A 62 -35.18 0.77 22.64
N ARG A 63 -36.04 0.39 21.67
CA ARG A 63 -35.78 -0.77 20.80
C ARG A 63 -34.59 -0.55 19.88
N MET A 64 -34.44 0.64 19.30
CA MET A 64 -33.28 0.98 18.46
C MET A 64 -31.97 0.97 19.25
N LEU A 65 -31.98 1.55 20.46
CA LEU A 65 -30.82 1.50 21.35
C LEU A 65 -30.49 0.06 21.76
N GLY A 66 -31.50 -0.71 22.17
CA GLY A 66 -31.35 -2.11 22.56
C GLY A 66 -30.85 -2.99 21.41
N LEU A 67 -31.36 -2.81 20.20
CA LEU A 67 -30.90 -3.51 19.00
C LEU A 67 -29.42 -3.21 18.71
N THR A 68 -29.03 -1.94 18.83
CA THR A 68 -27.65 -1.53 18.59
C THR A 68 -26.69 -2.15 19.61
N VAL A 69 -27.03 -2.08 20.91
CA VAL A 69 -26.22 -2.70 21.97
C VAL A 69 -26.17 -4.23 21.82
N ALA A 70 -27.31 -4.87 21.54
CA ALA A 70 -27.36 -6.32 21.30
C ALA A 70 -26.52 -6.72 20.09
N SER A 71 -26.48 -5.91 19.03
CA SER A 71 -25.67 -6.18 17.84
C SER A 71 -24.17 -6.17 18.14
N PHE A 72 -23.68 -5.28 19.02
CA PHE A 72 -22.30 -5.36 19.52
C PHE A 72 -22.03 -6.65 20.29
N LEU A 73 -22.98 -7.13 21.09
CA LEU A 73 -22.85 -8.41 21.77
C LEU A 73 -22.84 -9.58 20.79
N PHE A 74 -23.69 -9.57 19.76
CA PHE A 74 -23.71 -10.64 18.75
C PHE A 74 -22.45 -10.67 17.88
N LEU A 75 -21.75 -9.55 17.71
CA LEU A 75 -20.44 -9.54 17.03
C LEU A 75 -19.38 -10.38 17.76
N THR A 76 -19.50 -10.57 19.09
CA THR A 76 -18.61 -11.48 19.84
C THR A 76 -18.68 -12.92 19.31
N LEU A 77 -19.79 -13.30 18.67
CA LEU A 77 -20.00 -14.64 18.15
C LEU A 77 -19.51 -14.81 16.70
N THR A 78 -19.05 -13.74 16.02
CA THR A 78 -18.54 -13.87 14.66
C THR A 78 -17.16 -14.52 14.67
N PRO A 79 -16.89 -15.52 13.81
CA PRO A 79 -15.58 -16.19 13.77
C PRO A 79 -14.45 -15.26 13.36
N THR A 80 -14.72 -14.28 12.49
CA THR A 80 -13.75 -13.25 12.10
C THR A 80 -13.99 -11.94 12.86
N LYS A 81 -12.90 -11.27 13.26
CA LYS A 81 -12.90 -10.09 14.15
C LYS A 81 -12.53 -8.79 13.45
N TRP A 82 -12.91 -8.63 12.19
CA TRP A 82 -12.53 -7.48 11.38
C TRP A 82 -13.20 -6.17 11.75
N THR A 83 -12.46 -5.06 11.61
CA THR A 83 -12.98 -3.69 11.78
C THR A 83 -14.07 -3.36 10.75
N HIS A 84 -14.00 -3.96 9.54
CA HIS A 84 -14.99 -3.79 8.48
C HIS A 84 -16.41 -4.19 8.89
N HIS A 85 -16.57 -5.10 9.87
CA HIS A 85 -17.89 -5.49 10.37
C HIS A 85 -18.64 -4.34 11.04
N PHE A 86 -17.93 -3.28 11.49
CA PHE A 86 -18.59 -2.08 12.01
C PHE A 86 -19.45 -1.36 10.96
N GLY A 87 -19.25 -1.63 9.67
CA GLY A 87 -20.11 -1.12 8.60
C GLY A 87 -21.58 -1.53 8.75
N ALA A 88 -21.86 -2.67 9.38
CA ALA A 88 -23.23 -3.13 9.65
C ALA A 88 -24.02 -2.16 10.54
N PHE A 89 -23.34 -1.31 11.32
CA PHE A 89 -23.99 -0.31 12.17
C PHE A 89 -24.33 1.00 11.46
N ALA A 90 -23.97 1.20 10.19
CA ALA A 90 -24.16 2.50 9.52
C ALA A 90 -25.62 2.99 9.58
N GLY A 91 -26.59 2.10 9.33
CA GLY A 91 -28.02 2.45 9.37
C GLY A 91 -28.57 2.63 10.79
N ILE A 92 -28.43 1.62 11.65
CA ILE A 92 -28.95 1.67 13.03
C ILE A 92 -28.21 2.70 13.88
N GLY A 93 -26.90 2.85 13.68
CA GLY A 93 -26.06 3.80 14.36
C GLY A 93 -26.39 5.25 14.00
N ALA A 94 -26.69 5.55 12.73
CA ALA A 94 -27.18 6.88 12.35
C ALA A 94 -28.49 7.24 13.06
N SER A 95 -29.39 6.26 13.24
CA SER A 95 -30.65 6.45 13.98
C SER A 95 -30.40 6.75 15.46
N VAL A 96 -29.48 6.02 16.10
CA VAL A 96 -29.08 6.26 17.50
C VAL A 96 -28.37 7.62 17.66
N ALA A 97 -27.52 8.00 16.70
CA ALA A 97 -26.87 9.31 16.66
C ALA A 97 -27.89 10.45 16.54
N ALA A 98 -28.94 10.29 15.73
CA ALA A 98 -30.03 11.27 15.64
C ALA A 98 -30.79 11.41 16.97
N ILE A 99 -31.10 10.29 17.64
CA ILE A 99 -31.72 10.30 18.99
C ILE A 99 -30.82 11.03 19.98
N ALA A 100 -29.51 10.73 19.98
CA ALA A 100 -28.53 11.38 20.85
C ALA A 100 -28.44 12.89 20.56
N ALA A 101 -28.42 13.30 19.28
CA ALA A 101 -28.38 14.70 18.89
C ALA A 101 -29.60 15.48 19.41
N VAL A 102 -30.80 14.90 19.32
CA VAL A 102 -32.02 15.49 19.91
C VAL A 102 -31.90 15.55 21.44
N ALA A 103 -31.42 14.48 22.07
CA ALA A 103 -31.22 14.41 23.53
C ALA A 103 -30.25 15.48 24.06
N MET A 104 -29.23 15.85 23.27
CA MET A 104 -28.25 16.89 23.60
C MET A 104 -28.76 18.32 23.31
N GLY A 105 -29.91 18.46 22.65
CA GLY A 105 -30.44 19.73 22.23
C GLY A 105 -30.68 20.71 23.39
N PRO A 106 -30.59 22.02 23.14
CA PRO A 106 -30.69 23.05 24.19
C PRO A 106 -32.06 23.07 24.89
N ALA A 107 -33.11 22.52 24.26
CA ALA A 107 -34.43 22.34 24.87
C ALA A 107 -34.40 21.36 26.05
N LEU A 108 -33.57 20.31 25.96
CA LEU A 108 -33.49 19.20 26.92
C LEU A 108 -32.31 19.35 27.89
N VAL A 109 -31.15 19.79 27.39
CA VAL A 109 -29.95 20.07 28.19
C VAL A 109 -29.81 21.57 28.39
N ARG A 110 -30.62 22.11 29.32
CA ARG A 110 -30.64 23.56 29.60
C ARG A 110 -29.36 24.04 30.30
N SER A 111 -28.76 23.19 31.14
CA SER A 111 -27.56 23.53 31.90
C SER A 111 -26.37 23.79 30.97
N ALA A 112 -25.70 24.94 31.14
CA ALA A 112 -24.45 25.23 30.45
C ALA A 112 -23.37 24.19 30.77
N ARG A 113 -23.26 23.78 32.04
CA ARG A 113 -22.30 22.75 32.48
C ARG A 113 -22.45 21.47 31.67
N ASP A 114 -23.65 20.90 31.63
CA ASP A 114 -23.88 19.60 31.02
C ASP A 114 -23.61 19.63 29.51
N ARG A 115 -23.96 20.73 28.83
CA ARG A 115 -23.62 20.94 27.42
C ARG A 115 -22.12 21.02 27.21
N LEU A 116 -21.40 21.79 28.02
CA LEU A 116 -19.94 21.91 27.90
C LEU A 116 -19.24 20.57 28.17
N VAL A 117 -19.69 19.79 29.15
CA VAL A 117 -19.17 18.43 29.38
C VAL A 117 -19.38 17.56 28.13
N LEU A 118 -20.60 17.52 27.61
CA LEU A 118 -20.91 16.73 26.42
C LEU A 118 -20.08 17.14 25.18
N VAL A 119 -19.90 18.44 24.96
CA VAL A 119 -19.05 18.96 23.88
C VAL A 119 -17.58 18.59 24.12
N SER A 120 -17.08 18.71 25.35
CA SER A 120 -15.69 18.33 25.67
C SER A 120 -15.41 16.85 25.44
N VAL A 121 -16.33 15.96 25.78
CA VAL A 121 -16.20 14.52 25.53
C VAL A 121 -16.20 14.22 24.04
N LEU A 122 -17.08 14.86 23.26
CA LEU A 122 -17.11 14.68 21.81
C LEU A 122 -15.83 15.21 21.14
N LEU A 123 -15.29 16.34 21.59
CA LEU A 123 -14.00 16.87 21.14
C LEU A 123 -12.85 15.92 21.50
N LEU A 124 -12.85 15.34 22.71
CA LEU A 124 -11.86 14.36 23.13
C LEU A 124 -11.89 13.11 22.26
N ILE A 125 -13.09 12.59 21.97
CA ILE A 125 -13.29 11.46 21.05
C ILE A 125 -12.77 11.78 19.65
N THR A 126 -13.07 12.98 19.15
CA THR A 126 -12.60 13.43 17.84
C THR A 126 -11.08 13.57 17.84
N ALA A 127 -10.49 14.10 18.92
CA ALA A 127 -9.04 14.19 19.10
C ALA A 127 -8.40 12.80 19.04
N PHE A 128 -8.98 11.83 19.75
CA PHE A 128 -8.50 10.45 19.75
C PHE A 128 -8.62 9.80 18.36
N ALA A 129 -9.71 10.01 17.63
CA ALA A 129 -9.84 9.52 16.25
C ALA A 129 -8.76 10.12 15.32
N MET A 130 -8.44 11.41 15.49
CA MET A 130 -7.42 12.12 14.71
C MET A 130 -5.97 11.73 15.04
N THR A 131 -5.75 10.77 15.94
CA THR A 131 -4.44 10.14 16.12
C THR A 131 -4.17 9.07 15.06
N GLY A 132 -5.20 8.60 14.35
CA GLY A 132 -5.04 7.69 13.21
C GLY A 132 -4.65 8.44 11.93
N THR A 133 -4.10 7.71 10.96
CA THR A 133 -3.82 8.20 9.61
C THR A 133 -5.11 8.44 8.83
N ASN A 134 -5.06 9.26 7.77
CA ASN A 134 -6.14 9.38 6.79
C ASN A 134 -5.97 8.37 5.64
N ARG A 135 -5.52 7.16 5.97
CA ARG A 135 -5.18 6.13 4.99
C ARG A 135 -6.42 5.43 4.44
N TRP A 136 -6.41 5.19 3.13
CA TRP A 136 -7.36 4.34 2.43
C TRP A 136 -6.65 3.10 1.87
N TRP A 137 -7.40 2.12 1.39
CA TRP A 137 -6.82 0.86 0.90
C TRP A 137 -6.19 1.01 -0.48
N HIS A 138 -4.93 0.55 -0.61
CA HIS A 138 -4.18 0.40 -1.86
C HIS A 138 -4.33 1.64 -2.76
N VAL A 139 -4.82 1.48 -3.99
CA VAL A 139 -5.02 2.55 -4.97
C VAL A 139 -5.92 3.71 -4.52
N SER A 140 -6.77 3.50 -3.51
CA SER A 140 -7.62 4.57 -2.98
C SER A 140 -6.85 5.59 -2.14
N ASN A 141 -5.63 5.27 -1.72
CA ASN A 141 -4.77 6.17 -0.94
C ASN A 141 -3.95 7.13 -1.81
N TYR A 142 -3.93 6.95 -3.12
CA TYR A 142 -3.04 7.69 -4.02
C TYR A 142 -3.37 9.18 -3.99
N GLY A 143 -2.36 9.99 -3.64
CA GLY A 143 -2.47 11.45 -3.49
C GLY A 143 -3.25 11.94 -2.25
N VAL A 144 -3.81 11.04 -1.43
CA VAL A 144 -4.65 11.43 -0.27
C VAL A 144 -3.80 12.15 0.78
N PRO A 145 -4.19 13.37 1.22
CA PRO A 145 -3.49 14.08 2.28
C PRO A 145 -3.47 13.27 3.58
N PHE A 146 -2.29 13.17 4.20
CA PHE A 146 -2.08 12.45 5.46
C PHE A 146 -2.44 10.95 5.35
N GLY A 147 -2.29 10.35 4.16
CA GLY A 147 -2.49 8.91 3.94
C GLY A 147 -1.42 8.03 4.61
N ASP A 148 -0.30 8.62 5.04
CA ASP A 148 0.87 7.96 5.65
C ASP A 148 1.06 8.29 7.14
N ARG A 149 0.36 9.32 7.64
CA ARG A 149 0.58 9.88 8.98
C ARG A 149 -0.68 10.55 9.53
N PRO A 150 -0.77 10.80 10.85
CA PRO A 150 -1.88 11.55 11.41
C PRO A 150 -1.94 13.00 10.87
N PRO A 151 -3.13 13.60 10.74
CA PRO A 151 -3.27 14.98 10.25
C PRO A 151 -2.49 16.00 11.09
N LEU A 152 -1.80 16.92 10.41
CA LEU A 152 -1.01 17.98 11.04
C LEU A 152 -1.60 19.37 10.79
N PHE A 153 -1.48 20.24 11.79
CA PHE A 153 -1.79 21.66 11.72
C PHE A 153 -0.72 22.46 12.47
N LEU A 154 -0.08 23.42 11.78
CA LEU A 154 1.06 24.20 12.30
C LEU A 154 2.21 23.33 12.83
N GLY A 155 2.55 22.26 12.10
CA GLY A 155 3.62 21.32 12.47
C GLY A 155 3.32 20.42 13.67
N ARG A 156 2.10 20.45 14.23
CA ARG A 156 1.66 19.56 15.32
C ARG A 156 0.41 18.78 14.92
N GLY A 157 0.22 17.59 15.50
CA GLY A 157 -0.97 16.79 15.25
C GLY A 157 -2.27 17.54 15.55
N VAL A 158 -3.25 17.45 14.64
CA VAL A 158 -4.61 17.99 14.83
C VAL A 158 -5.24 17.45 16.12
N ALA A 159 -4.93 16.19 16.46
CA ALA A 159 -5.29 15.57 17.74
C ALA A 159 -4.89 16.42 18.95
N ASN A 160 -3.69 17.01 18.97
CA ASN A 160 -3.20 17.83 20.09
C ASN A 160 -4.00 19.13 20.24
N TRP A 161 -4.34 19.77 19.12
CA TRP A 161 -5.16 20.98 19.12
C TRP A 161 -6.59 20.69 19.59
N LEU A 162 -7.18 19.59 19.13
CA LEU A 162 -8.50 19.15 19.58
C LEU A 162 -8.49 18.74 21.06
N LEU A 163 -7.44 18.09 21.54
CA LEU A 163 -7.27 17.74 22.95
C LEU A 163 -7.18 19.00 23.82
N LEU A 164 -6.36 19.98 23.42
CA LEU A 164 -6.26 21.26 24.11
C LEU A 164 -7.63 21.96 24.17
N LEU A 165 -8.35 21.98 23.05
CA LEU A 165 -9.71 22.54 22.99
C LEU A 165 -10.68 21.77 23.91
N ALA A 166 -10.63 20.44 23.91
CA ALA A 166 -11.44 19.61 24.81
C ALA A 166 -11.16 19.93 26.28
N MET A 167 -9.89 20.07 26.67
CA MET A 167 -9.48 20.43 28.03
C MET A 167 -9.95 21.83 28.42
N MET A 168 -9.85 22.82 27.52
CA MET A 168 -10.36 24.17 27.79
C MET A 168 -11.88 24.19 27.99
N VAL A 169 -12.63 23.48 27.15
CA VAL A 169 -14.09 23.37 27.28
C VAL A 169 -14.48 22.62 28.56
N PHE A 170 -13.74 21.57 28.92
CA PHE A 170 -13.95 20.86 30.18
C PHE A 170 -13.65 21.72 31.40
N ALA A 171 -12.56 22.50 31.39
CA ALA A 171 -12.22 23.45 32.44
C ALA A 171 -13.31 24.53 32.59
N ALA A 172 -13.86 25.03 31.49
CA ALA A 172 -15.02 25.93 31.52
C ALA A 172 -16.24 25.24 32.15
N ALA A 173 -16.53 23.98 31.83
CA ALA A 173 -17.60 23.22 32.47
C ALA A 173 -17.39 23.07 33.98
N ALA A 174 -16.15 22.79 34.42
CA ALA A 174 -15.77 22.70 35.82
C ALA A 174 -15.92 24.04 36.55
N LEU A 175 -15.56 25.15 35.90
CA LEU A 175 -15.76 26.50 36.45
C LEU A 175 -17.25 26.82 36.62
N TYR A 176 -18.09 26.51 35.63
CA TYR A 176 -19.55 26.65 35.75
C TYR A 176 -20.13 25.78 36.86
N HIS A 177 -19.54 24.61 37.10
CA HIS A 177 -19.91 23.74 38.20
C HIS A 177 -19.54 24.35 39.56
N TYR A 178 -18.29 24.84 39.69
CA TYR A 178 -17.75 25.43 40.90
C TYR A 178 -18.48 26.73 41.28
N LEU A 179 -18.74 27.61 40.31
CA LEU A 179 -19.46 28.88 40.53
C LEU A 179 -20.97 28.72 40.74
N GLY A 180 -21.51 27.49 40.76
CA GLY A 180 -22.94 27.25 40.98
C GLY A 180 -23.84 27.75 39.84
N LEU A 181 -23.31 28.08 38.67
CA LEU A 181 -24.04 28.69 37.54
C LEU A 181 -24.86 27.68 36.73
N ARG A 182 -25.33 26.60 37.37
CA ARG A 182 -25.95 25.42 36.73
C ARG A 182 -27.19 25.76 35.89
N GLY A 183 -27.92 26.82 36.24
CA GLY A 183 -29.14 27.26 35.57
C GLY A 183 -28.94 28.34 34.48
N ARG A 184 -27.72 28.86 34.30
CA ARG A 184 -27.47 29.90 33.28
C ARG A 184 -27.27 29.29 31.89
N PRO A 185 -27.80 29.93 30.82
CA PRO A 185 -27.49 29.53 29.46
C PRO A 185 -26.00 29.77 29.17
N VAL A 186 -25.41 28.95 28.30
CA VAL A 186 -24.06 29.23 27.77
C VAL A 186 -24.09 30.60 27.10
N MET A 187 -23.28 31.55 27.58
CA MET A 187 -23.09 32.85 26.92
C MET A 187 -22.14 32.67 25.74
N ALA A 188 -22.63 32.04 24.68
CA ALA A 188 -21.95 31.93 23.40
C ALA A 188 -22.36 33.09 22.48
N PRO A 189 -21.42 33.72 21.75
CA PRO A 189 -21.74 34.61 20.64
C PRO A 189 -22.75 33.95 19.69
N GLY A 190 -23.62 34.73 19.04
CA GLY A 190 -24.71 34.19 18.21
C GLY A 190 -24.24 33.18 17.15
N TRP A 191 -23.07 33.43 16.55
CA TRP A 191 -22.43 32.56 15.57
C TRP A 191 -21.80 31.29 16.16
N LEU A 192 -21.70 31.13 17.49
CA LEU A 192 -21.19 29.92 18.15
C LEU A 192 -22.32 29.06 18.75
N ARG A 193 -23.57 29.54 18.67
CA ARG A 193 -24.73 28.84 19.25
C ARG A 193 -25.00 27.50 18.57
N TRP A 194 -24.81 27.38 17.26
CA TRP A 194 -25.01 26.14 16.52
C TRP A 194 -24.03 25.03 16.96
N LEU A 195 -22.77 25.38 17.27
CA LEU A 195 -21.75 24.44 17.79
C LEU A 195 -22.18 23.79 19.12
N THR A 196 -22.89 24.53 19.98
CA THR A 196 -23.39 24.00 21.25
C THR A 196 -24.82 23.45 21.16
N ALA A 197 -25.55 23.77 20.08
CA ALA A 197 -26.93 23.32 19.88
C ALA A 197 -27.02 21.96 19.17
N ALA A 198 -26.07 21.66 18.26
CA ALA A 198 -26.04 20.42 17.50
C ALA A 198 -24.59 19.88 17.32
N PRO A 199 -23.83 19.66 18.41
CA PRO A 199 -22.39 19.37 18.33
C PRO A 199 -22.06 18.09 17.54
N ILE A 200 -22.88 17.03 17.65
CA ILE A 200 -22.70 15.79 16.85
C ILE A 200 -22.78 16.09 15.37
N LEU A 201 -23.83 16.82 14.93
CA LEU A 201 -24.04 17.15 13.52
C LEU A 201 -22.87 17.97 12.97
N VAL A 202 -22.43 18.98 13.72
CA VAL A 202 -21.35 19.87 13.28
C VAL A 202 -20.04 19.12 13.10
N ILE A 203 -19.63 18.35 14.11
CA ILE A 203 -18.36 17.63 14.07
C ILE A 203 -18.41 16.53 13.01
N ALA A 204 -19.51 15.77 12.93
CA ALA A 204 -19.67 14.75 11.89
C ALA A 204 -19.65 15.36 10.48
N ALA A 205 -20.32 16.48 10.26
CA ALA A 205 -20.31 17.17 8.96
C ALA A 205 -18.90 17.65 8.59
N ILE A 206 -18.15 18.22 9.53
CA ILE A 206 -16.76 18.64 9.30
C ILE A 206 -15.89 17.44 8.90
N VAL A 207 -15.98 16.33 9.64
CA VAL A 207 -15.20 15.12 9.34
C VAL A 207 -15.58 14.56 7.97
N VAL A 208 -16.87 14.45 7.65
CA VAL A 208 -17.33 13.95 6.34
C VAL A 208 -16.85 14.85 5.19
N ILE A 209 -17.01 16.17 5.33
CA ILE A 209 -16.53 17.12 4.32
C ILE A 209 -15.01 17.01 4.15
N ALA A 210 -14.26 16.88 5.26
CA ALA A 210 -12.82 16.68 5.21
C ALA A 210 -12.43 15.38 4.48
N GLN A 211 -13.12 14.26 4.74
CA GLN A 211 -12.86 12.99 4.04
C GLN A 211 -13.14 13.11 2.54
N VAL A 212 -14.28 13.68 2.14
CA VAL A 212 -14.63 13.88 0.72
C VAL A 212 -13.64 14.82 0.04
N ALA A 213 -13.30 15.93 0.68
CA ALA A 213 -12.30 16.87 0.17
C ALA A 213 -10.92 16.22 0.05
N SER A 214 -10.54 15.33 0.97
CA SER A 214 -9.25 14.63 0.92
C SER A 214 -9.14 13.69 -0.27
N LEU A 215 -10.22 12.96 -0.60
CA LEU A 215 -10.28 12.09 -1.78
C LEU A 215 -10.31 12.90 -3.08
N ALA A 216 -11.10 13.98 -3.13
CA ALA A 216 -11.16 14.87 -4.29
C ALA A 216 -9.80 15.54 -4.55
N LEU A 217 -9.12 15.97 -3.48
CA LEU A 217 -7.77 16.54 -3.57
C LEU A 217 -6.74 15.49 -4.00
N GLY A 218 -6.87 14.25 -3.53
CA GLY A 218 -6.01 13.14 -3.99
C GLY A 218 -6.13 12.90 -5.49
N ALA A 219 -7.37 12.82 -6.00
CA ALA A 219 -7.62 12.68 -7.44
C ALA A 219 -7.08 13.88 -8.26
N ALA A 220 -7.24 15.11 -7.75
CA ALA A 220 -6.76 16.31 -8.41
C ALA A 220 -5.23 16.43 -8.42
N ARG A 221 -4.55 15.98 -7.35
CA ARG A 221 -3.08 16.00 -7.25
C ARG A 221 -2.41 14.94 -8.11
N GLN A 222 -3.04 13.77 -8.25
CA GLN A 222 -2.49 12.70 -9.07
C GLN A 222 -2.56 13.03 -10.56
N TYR A 223 -3.50 13.86 -11.01
CA TYR A 223 -3.66 14.11 -12.45
C TYR A 223 -2.37 14.68 -13.08
N PRO A 224 -1.84 14.06 -14.17
CA PRO A 224 -2.49 13.08 -15.05
C PRO A 224 -2.38 11.60 -14.64
N ALA A 225 -1.56 11.23 -13.66
CA ALA A 225 -1.40 9.87 -13.15
C ALA A 225 -2.70 9.22 -12.64
N TYR A 226 -2.65 7.91 -12.40
CA TYR A 226 -3.80 7.13 -11.95
C TYR A 226 -4.38 7.64 -10.62
N SER A 227 -5.70 7.80 -10.60
CA SER A 227 -6.49 7.85 -9.38
C SER A 227 -7.81 7.11 -9.58
N VAL A 228 -8.39 6.60 -8.49
CA VAL A 228 -9.73 5.98 -8.54
C VAL A 228 -10.78 6.95 -9.08
N GLY A 229 -10.63 8.25 -8.82
CA GLY A 229 -11.49 9.28 -9.38
C GLY A 229 -11.39 9.39 -10.91
N ARG A 230 -10.16 9.48 -11.44
CA ARG A 230 -9.90 9.54 -12.89
C ARG A 230 -10.38 8.26 -13.59
N SER A 231 -10.03 7.09 -13.05
CA SER A 231 -10.43 5.77 -13.56
C SER A 231 -11.95 5.62 -13.70
N ASN A 232 -12.72 6.06 -12.70
CA ASN A 232 -14.20 6.03 -12.78
C ASN A 232 -14.76 6.97 -13.87
N ILE A 233 -14.13 8.14 -14.07
CA ILE A 233 -14.51 9.06 -15.14
C ILE A 233 -14.17 8.45 -16.50
N ASP A 234 -12.96 7.92 -16.66
CA ASP A 234 -12.48 7.27 -17.88
C ASP A 234 -13.39 6.08 -18.26
N ALA A 235 -13.83 5.28 -17.28
CA ALA A 235 -14.76 4.18 -17.48
C ALA A 235 -16.13 4.65 -18.03
N VAL A 236 -16.67 5.74 -17.51
CA VAL A 236 -17.91 6.35 -18.03
C VAL A 236 -17.71 6.91 -19.46
N LEU A 237 -16.50 7.35 -19.78
CA LEU A 237 -16.11 7.87 -21.10
C LEU A 237 -15.69 6.78 -22.11
N GLY A 238 -15.70 5.51 -21.72
CA GLY A 238 -15.44 4.38 -22.62
C GLY A 238 -14.05 3.75 -22.54
N SER A 239 -13.23 4.11 -21.54
CA SER A 239 -11.94 3.46 -21.24
C SER A 239 -11.99 2.78 -19.86
N PRO A 240 -12.60 1.57 -19.76
CA PRO A 240 -12.95 0.98 -18.47
C PRO A 240 -11.82 0.17 -17.82
N CYS A 241 -10.67 -0.01 -18.46
CA CYS A 241 -9.64 -0.96 -18.01
C CYS A 241 -8.80 -0.52 -16.80
N GLY A 242 -9.18 0.60 -16.18
CA GLY A 242 -8.64 1.02 -14.90
C GLY A 242 -7.12 1.16 -14.93
N LEU A 243 -6.46 0.53 -13.97
CA LEU A 243 -5.01 0.65 -13.74
C LEU A 243 -4.19 0.00 -14.88
N ALA A 244 -4.76 -0.93 -15.65
CA ALA A 244 -4.09 -1.59 -16.76
C ALA A 244 -3.66 -0.61 -17.88
N ASN A 245 -4.33 0.55 -17.99
CA ASN A 245 -4.01 1.59 -18.98
C ASN A 245 -2.80 2.46 -18.58
N ASP A 246 -2.46 2.49 -17.28
CA ASP A 246 -1.40 3.35 -16.72
C ASP A 246 -0.18 2.57 -16.23
N VAL A 247 -0.32 1.27 -16.00
CA VAL A 247 0.84 0.41 -15.77
C VAL A 247 1.54 0.19 -17.09
N LEU A 248 2.81 0.56 -17.14
CA LEU A 248 3.73 0.37 -18.25
C LEU A 248 4.55 -0.89 -18.00
N VAL A 249 4.66 -1.75 -19.00
CA VAL A 249 5.32 -3.05 -18.93
C VAL A 249 6.49 -3.07 -19.90
N GLU A 250 7.68 -3.37 -19.38
CA GLU A 250 8.88 -3.64 -20.17
C GLU A 250 8.96 -5.15 -20.45
N GLN A 251 8.62 -5.56 -21.67
CA GLN A 251 8.55 -6.98 -22.05
C GLN A 251 9.93 -7.63 -22.21
N ASP A 252 10.89 -6.91 -22.79
CA ASP A 252 12.30 -7.33 -22.91
C ASP A 252 13.22 -6.25 -22.34
N PRO A 253 13.72 -6.39 -21.10
CA PRO A 253 14.59 -5.40 -20.48
C PRO A 253 15.98 -5.33 -21.13
N ASN A 254 16.31 -6.25 -22.03
CA ASN A 254 17.58 -6.23 -22.75
C ASN A 254 17.52 -5.39 -24.03
N ALA A 255 16.33 -5.11 -24.57
CA ALA A 255 16.15 -4.29 -25.77
C ALA A 255 16.41 -2.79 -25.52
N GLY A 256 16.35 -2.37 -24.25
CA GLY A 256 16.60 -0.99 -23.82
C GLY A 256 18.03 -0.70 -23.40
N LEU A 257 18.93 -1.69 -23.36
CA LEU A 257 20.32 -1.52 -22.90
C LEU A 257 21.01 -0.43 -23.73
N LEU A 258 21.71 0.48 -23.04
CA LEU A 258 22.44 1.54 -23.71
C LEU A 258 23.85 1.10 -24.07
N ASP A 259 24.31 1.55 -25.24
CA ASP A 259 25.68 1.32 -25.69
C ASP A 259 26.62 2.43 -25.18
N PRO A 260 27.85 2.11 -24.78
CA PRO A 260 28.88 3.12 -24.49
C PRO A 260 29.11 4.03 -25.70
N VAL A 261 29.22 5.34 -25.48
CA VAL A 261 29.37 6.35 -26.56
C VAL A 261 30.59 6.06 -27.44
N ASP A 262 31.71 5.67 -26.82
CA ASP A 262 32.97 5.43 -27.52
C ASP A 262 33.04 4.05 -28.21
N GLY A 263 31.96 3.26 -28.18
CA GLY A 263 31.94 1.89 -28.69
C GLY A 263 32.84 0.93 -27.91
N GLY A 264 33.12 1.25 -26.65
CA GLY A 264 33.89 0.43 -25.73
C GLY A 264 33.23 -0.92 -25.42
N ASP A 265 33.99 -1.84 -24.84
CA ASP A 265 33.50 -3.17 -24.47
C ASP A 265 32.42 -3.07 -23.35
N PRO A 266 31.17 -3.50 -23.61
CA PRO A 266 30.10 -3.50 -22.62
C PRO A 266 30.49 -4.18 -21.30
N ALA A 267 31.40 -5.16 -21.31
CA ALA A 267 31.86 -5.84 -20.10
C ALA A 267 32.59 -4.91 -19.11
N SER A 268 33.31 -3.92 -19.64
CA SER A 268 34.16 -3.01 -18.86
C SER A 268 33.56 -1.62 -18.66
N ALA A 269 32.63 -1.22 -19.52
CA ALA A 269 32.09 0.15 -19.56
C ALA A 269 31.39 0.59 -18.25
N LEU A 270 30.82 -0.35 -17.48
CA LEU A 270 30.18 -0.04 -16.20
C LEU A 270 31.15 0.57 -15.18
N GLY A 271 32.45 0.26 -15.28
CA GLY A 271 33.51 0.84 -14.45
C GLY A 271 34.59 1.60 -15.22
N GLY A 272 34.36 1.92 -16.50
CA GLY A 272 35.37 2.52 -17.38
C GLY A 272 35.76 3.96 -17.00
N GLY A 273 34.83 4.72 -16.42
CA GLY A 273 35.07 6.08 -15.90
C GLY A 273 35.86 6.12 -14.58
N GLY A 274 36.07 4.97 -13.94
CA GLY A 274 36.80 4.82 -12.69
C GLY A 274 36.08 3.86 -11.73
N ASN A 275 36.79 2.83 -11.25
CA ASN A 275 36.26 1.88 -10.28
C ASN A 275 37.30 1.64 -9.18
N ASP A 276 36.97 2.07 -7.97
CA ASP A 276 37.69 1.72 -6.74
C ASP A 276 36.73 0.96 -5.82
N GLY A 277 37.01 -0.32 -5.61
CA GLY A 277 36.30 -1.11 -4.61
C GLY A 277 35.05 -1.87 -5.07
N PHE A 278 34.47 -1.60 -6.24
CA PHE A 278 33.37 -2.40 -6.80
C PHE A 278 33.88 -3.61 -7.58
N THR A 279 33.23 -4.77 -7.40
CA THR A 279 33.62 -6.02 -8.06
C THR A 279 32.42 -6.75 -8.68
N PRO A 280 32.63 -7.61 -9.70
CA PRO A 280 31.53 -8.35 -10.34
C PRO A 280 30.71 -9.23 -9.41
N ASN A 281 31.33 -9.75 -8.35
CA ASN A 281 30.70 -10.60 -7.34
C ASN A 281 30.55 -9.89 -5.98
N GLY A 282 30.59 -8.56 -5.97
CA GLY A 282 30.42 -7.73 -4.78
C GLY A 282 28.96 -7.57 -4.38
N ILE A 283 28.23 -8.68 -4.27
CA ILE A 283 26.82 -8.76 -3.90
C ILE A 283 26.67 -9.59 -2.62
N ALA A 284 25.77 -9.20 -1.72
CA ALA A 284 25.49 -9.98 -0.53
C ALA A 284 24.80 -11.31 -0.90
N PRO A 285 25.08 -12.40 -0.17
CA PRO A 285 24.45 -13.70 -0.43
C PRO A 285 22.95 -13.70 -0.13
N ASP A 286 22.49 -12.82 0.76
CA ASP A 286 21.08 -12.69 1.11
C ASP A 286 20.55 -11.33 0.62
N LEU A 287 19.55 -11.40 -0.24
CA LEU A 287 18.84 -10.26 -0.82
C LEU A 287 17.39 -10.19 -0.34
N ALA A 288 17.02 -10.99 0.66
CA ALA A 288 15.68 -10.99 1.22
C ALA A 288 15.33 -9.57 1.70
N PRO A 289 14.14 -9.05 1.34
CA PRO A 289 13.65 -7.79 1.85
C PRO A 289 13.79 -7.72 3.36
N GLU A 290 14.31 -6.61 3.88
CA GLU A 290 14.12 -6.32 5.28
C GLU A 290 12.64 -6.16 5.54
N GLN A 291 12.15 -6.76 6.63
CA GLN A 291 10.80 -6.54 7.09
C GLN A 291 10.62 -5.04 7.27
N ALA A 292 9.98 -4.36 6.31
CA ALA A 292 9.39 -3.08 6.60
C ALA A 292 8.43 -3.39 7.75
N SER A 293 8.61 -2.67 8.86
CA SER A 293 7.70 -2.75 10.00
C SER A 293 6.27 -2.77 9.45
N GLY A 294 5.48 -3.80 9.80
CA GLY A 294 4.14 -4.10 9.29
C GLY A 294 3.08 -3.03 9.56
N GLU A 295 3.39 -1.80 9.20
CA GLU A 295 2.56 -0.60 9.26
C GLU A 295 1.65 -0.53 8.01
N ASP A 296 2.07 -1.17 6.91
CA ASP A 296 1.34 -1.26 5.64
C ASP A 296 0.77 -2.67 5.39
N ALA A 297 1.48 -3.74 5.81
CA ALA A 297 0.86 -5.06 5.93
C ALA A 297 -0.32 -4.98 6.90
N PRO A 298 -1.55 -5.32 6.48
CA PRO A 298 -2.67 -5.23 7.38
C PRO A 298 -2.49 -6.23 8.52
N SER A 299 -2.89 -5.82 9.74
CA SER A 299 -3.05 -6.71 10.91
C SER A 299 -3.77 -8.02 10.56
N THR A 300 -4.60 -7.97 9.52
CA THR A 300 -5.36 -9.08 8.93
C THR A 300 -4.54 -10.18 8.27
N LEU A 301 -3.30 -9.90 7.86
CA LEU A 301 -2.44 -10.84 7.14
C LEU A 301 -1.28 -11.34 8.03
N VAL A 302 -0.81 -10.49 8.95
CA VAL A 302 0.10 -10.90 10.03
C VAL A 302 -0.58 -11.91 10.97
N ALA A 303 -1.87 -11.73 11.31
CA ALA A 303 -2.61 -12.68 12.13
C ALA A 303 -2.88 -14.04 11.44
N ALA A 304 -2.88 -14.08 10.10
CA ALA A 304 -2.92 -15.34 9.35
C ALA A 304 -1.54 -16.04 9.39
N GLY A 305 -0.45 -15.27 9.42
CA GLY A 305 0.92 -15.78 9.58
C GLY A 305 1.26 -16.22 11.02
N GLU A 306 0.78 -15.52 12.05
CA GLU A 306 1.10 -15.84 13.46
C GLU A 306 0.48 -17.16 13.94
N ALA A 307 -0.64 -17.60 13.35
CA ALA A 307 -1.29 -18.85 13.72
C ALA A 307 -0.53 -20.10 13.25
N ASP A 308 0.40 -19.97 12.29
CA ASP A 308 1.13 -21.09 11.68
C ASP A 308 2.64 -20.83 11.50
N ALA A 309 3.19 -19.76 12.10
CA ALA A 309 4.64 -19.48 12.15
C ALA A 309 5.43 -20.46 13.04
N GLY A 310 4.97 -21.70 13.14
CA GLY A 310 5.76 -22.84 13.59
C GLY A 310 6.69 -23.33 12.47
N GLY A 311 7.75 -22.57 12.17
CA GLY A 311 8.98 -23.16 11.64
C GLY A 311 9.26 -23.11 10.13
N GLN A 312 8.54 -22.31 9.33
CA GLN A 312 9.01 -21.97 7.98
C GLN A 312 8.97 -20.46 7.76
N GLN A 313 10.11 -19.80 7.96
CA GLN A 313 10.39 -18.57 7.23
C GLN A 313 10.39 -18.95 5.75
N GLN A 314 9.30 -18.70 5.05
CA GLN A 314 9.37 -18.59 3.59
C GLN A 314 10.27 -17.38 3.33
N THR A 315 11.53 -17.65 3.00
CA THR A 315 12.40 -16.66 2.36
C THR A 315 11.72 -16.34 1.04
N LEU A 316 10.95 -15.25 1.04
CA LEU A 316 10.39 -14.69 -0.16
C LEU A 316 11.58 -14.14 -0.95
N ASN A 317 12.15 -14.98 -1.79
CA ASN A 317 13.07 -14.53 -2.82
C ASN A 317 12.24 -13.67 -3.76
N ALA A 318 12.30 -12.35 -3.55
CA ALA A 318 11.70 -11.33 -4.41
C ALA A 318 12.19 -11.42 -5.88
N THR A 319 13.15 -12.31 -6.13
CA THR A 319 13.85 -12.54 -7.37
C THR A 319 13.51 -13.88 -8.03
N GLY A 320 12.85 -14.81 -7.33
CA GLY A 320 12.47 -16.13 -7.86
C GLY A 320 13.61 -17.15 -8.01
N PHE A 321 14.84 -16.87 -7.56
CA PHE A 321 15.97 -17.79 -7.76
C PHE A 321 16.17 -18.77 -6.59
N ASP A 322 16.32 -20.05 -6.91
CA ASP A 322 16.85 -21.07 -5.99
C ASP A 322 18.39 -21.09 -6.06
N ASP A 323 19.05 -21.19 -4.90
CA ASP A 323 20.53 -21.26 -4.75
C ASP A 323 21.19 -22.42 -5.53
N GLU A 324 20.42 -23.36 -6.08
CA GLU A 324 20.91 -24.56 -6.75
C GLU A 324 21.13 -24.41 -8.27
N GLN A 325 20.71 -23.31 -8.90
CA GLN A 325 21.07 -23.05 -10.30
C GLN A 325 22.53 -22.56 -10.37
N ARG A 326 23.47 -23.47 -10.67
CA ARG A 326 24.85 -23.08 -11.04
C ARG A 326 24.80 -22.15 -12.24
N GLN A 327 25.16 -20.89 -11.98
CA GLN A 327 25.07 -19.81 -12.94
C GLN A 327 26.28 -19.83 -13.87
N GLU A 328 26.01 -19.64 -15.16
CA GLU A 328 27.07 -19.33 -16.12
C GLU A 328 27.68 -17.96 -15.75
N GLU A 329 29.00 -17.82 -15.89
CA GLU A 329 29.65 -16.54 -15.68
C GLU A 329 29.10 -15.51 -16.68
N GLY A 330 28.62 -14.37 -16.17
CA GLY A 330 28.18 -13.25 -16.98
C GLY A 330 29.34 -12.57 -17.72
N ILE A 331 29.00 -11.55 -18.51
CA ILE A 331 29.93 -10.89 -19.45
C ILE A 331 31.20 -10.33 -18.79
N ASN A 332 31.14 -9.97 -17.50
CA ASN A 332 32.28 -9.47 -16.72
C ASN A 332 32.72 -10.43 -15.59
N GLY A 333 32.34 -11.72 -15.66
CA GLY A 333 32.68 -12.73 -14.66
C GLY A 333 31.83 -12.72 -13.39
N SER A 334 30.71 -11.98 -13.40
CA SER A 334 29.72 -12.05 -12.33
C SER A 334 28.98 -13.39 -12.35
N THR A 335 28.75 -13.98 -11.19
CA THR A 335 27.89 -15.15 -10.98
C THR A 335 26.66 -14.77 -10.15
N ALA A 336 26.22 -13.52 -10.26
CA ALA A 336 25.03 -13.02 -9.58
C ALA A 336 23.78 -13.27 -10.45
N PRO A 337 22.68 -13.77 -9.87
CA PRO A 337 21.47 -14.00 -10.63
C PRO A 337 20.82 -12.66 -10.96
N LEU A 338 20.61 -12.42 -12.25
CA LEU A 338 20.01 -11.17 -12.73
C LEU A 338 18.48 -11.26 -12.77
N PRO A 339 17.77 -10.28 -12.17
CA PRO A 339 16.30 -10.25 -12.13
C PRO A 339 15.70 -9.86 -13.50
N PHE A 340 14.38 -9.90 -13.59
CA PHE A 340 13.57 -9.38 -14.72
C PHE A 340 13.82 -10.04 -16.09
N GLY A 341 14.61 -11.10 -16.17
CA GLY A 341 15.03 -11.69 -17.45
C GLY A 341 16.18 -10.93 -18.14
N LEU A 342 16.96 -10.17 -17.37
CA LEU A 342 18.21 -9.59 -17.85
C LEU A 342 19.22 -10.70 -18.17
N ASP A 343 19.87 -10.56 -19.32
CA ASP A 343 20.77 -11.56 -19.88
C ASP A 343 22.20 -11.38 -19.31
N PRO A 344 22.71 -12.34 -18.51
CA PRO A 344 24.04 -12.23 -17.92
C PRO A 344 25.16 -12.18 -18.96
N ALA A 345 24.94 -12.69 -20.18
CA ALA A 345 25.92 -12.62 -21.26
C ALA A 345 26.05 -11.23 -21.89
N ARG A 346 25.14 -10.29 -21.56
CA ARG A 346 25.13 -8.91 -22.07
C ARG A 346 25.24 -7.85 -20.99
N VAL A 347 24.84 -8.17 -19.76
CA VAL A 347 24.71 -7.20 -18.67
C VAL A 347 25.83 -7.40 -17.64
N PRO A 348 26.82 -6.49 -17.56
CA PRO A 348 27.80 -6.52 -16.48
C PRO A 348 27.15 -6.12 -15.14
N VAL A 349 27.71 -6.61 -14.05
CA VAL A 349 27.31 -6.25 -12.68
C VAL A 349 28.51 -5.72 -11.93
N LEU A 350 28.32 -4.68 -11.11
CA LEU A 350 29.35 -4.21 -10.18
C LEU A 350 28.71 -3.88 -8.84
N GLY A 351 29.29 -4.39 -7.74
CA GLY A 351 28.82 -4.12 -6.40
C GLY A 351 29.92 -3.91 -5.37
N SER A 352 29.59 -3.21 -4.28
CA SER A 352 30.53 -2.82 -3.23
C SER A 352 30.62 -3.82 -2.06
N TYR A 353 29.73 -4.82 -1.99
CA TYR A 353 29.71 -5.77 -0.87
C TYR A 353 30.98 -6.60 -0.80
N ARG A 354 31.44 -6.83 0.43
CA ARG A 354 32.61 -7.67 0.75
C ARG A 354 32.26 -8.61 1.89
N SER A 355 32.74 -9.85 1.83
CA SER A 355 32.59 -10.79 2.95
C SER A 355 33.59 -10.53 4.09
N ASP A 356 34.65 -9.78 3.81
CA ASP A 356 35.75 -9.48 4.73
C ASP A 356 35.64 -8.03 5.27
N GLU A 357 36.75 -7.30 5.30
CA GLU A 357 36.80 -5.93 5.81
C GLU A 357 36.13 -4.96 4.81
N GLN A 358 35.07 -4.28 5.26
CA GLN A 358 34.43 -3.23 4.47
C GLN A 358 35.40 -2.07 4.26
N ARG A 359 35.33 -1.46 3.07
CA ARG A 359 36.11 -0.28 2.69
C ARG A 359 35.23 0.63 1.86
N SER A 360 35.54 1.91 1.87
CA SER A 360 34.87 2.84 0.96
C SER A 360 35.12 2.41 -0.49
N ALA A 361 34.09 2.53 -1.32
CA ALA A 361 34.13 2.22 -2.72
C ALA A 361 33.53 3.36 -3.55
N GLU A 362 34.10 3.66 -4.70
CA GLU A 362 33.61 4.64 -5.66
C GLU A 362 33.56 4.02 -7.06
N LEU A 363 32.48 4.30 -7.78
CA LEU A 363 32.29 3.84 -9.15
C LEU A 363 31.77 4.98 -10.01
N THR A 364 32.43 5.21 -11.15
CA THR A 364 31.98 6.07 -12.24
C THR A 364 31.99 5.24 -13.50
N SER A 365 30.84 5.09 -14.15
CA SER A 365 30.75 4.39 -15.43
C SER A 365 31.27 5.25 -16.57
N ASP A 366 31.51 4.62 -17.72
CA ASP A 366 31.60 5.33 -19.00
C ASP A 366 30.28 6.04 -19.33
N TRP A 367 30.34 6.94 -20.31
CA TRP A 367 29.17 7.56 -20.89
C TRP A 367 28.44 6.59 -21.82
N TYR A 368 27.13 6.45 -21.61
CA TYR A 368 26.22 5.66 -22.43
C TYR A 368 25.38 6.58 -23.31
N SER A 369 25.22 6.22 -24.58
CA SER A 369 24.44 6.99 -25.55
C SER A 369 22.94 6.94 -25.24
N LEU A 370 22.27 8.09 -25.22
CA LEU A 370 20.82 8.16 -25.07
C LEU A 370 20.11 8.07 -26.43
N PRO A 371 19.06 7.25 -26.56
CA PRO A 371 18.25 7.21 -27.77
C PRO A 371 17.42 8.50 -27.92
N ALA A 372 16.82 8.68 -29.09
CA ALA A 372 15.83 9.73 -29.30
C ALA A 372 14.66 9.58 -28.31
N ARG A 373 14.18 10.72 -27.79
CA ARG A 373 13.05 10.75 -26.86
C ARG A 373 11.76 10.33 -27.57
N SER A 374 10.95 9.52 -26.90
CA SER A 374 9.63 9.09 -27.37
C SER A 374 8.75 8.72 -26.18
N ASP A 375 7.43 8.72 -26.36
CA ASP A 375 6.48 8.37 -25.31
C ASP A 375 6.58 6.88 -24.89
N GLU A 376 7.06 6.02 -25.79
CA GLU A 376 7.36 4.60 -25.56
C GLU A 376 8.64 4.39 -24.72
N ARG A 377 9.42 5.46 -24.49
CA ARG A 377 10.70 5.46 -23.77
C ARG A 377 10.75 6.60 -22.75
N PRO A 378 9.92 6.57 -21.69
CA PRO A 378 9.70 7.74 -20.84
C PRO A 378 10.74 7.93 -19.70
N LEU A 379 11.63 6.96 -19.47
CA LEU A 379 12.56 6.98 -18.34
C LEU A 379 13.89 6.27 -18.64
N VAL A 380 14.91 6.57 -17.83
CA VAL A 380 16.11 5.75 -17.67
C VAL A 380 15.90 4.84 -16.46
N ALA A 381 16.13 3.54 -16.64
CA ALA A 381 16.08 2.54 -15.59
C ALA A 381 17.49 2.02 -15.28
N ILE A 382 17.77 1.79 -14.00
CA ILE A 382 19.00 1.14 -13.53
C ILE A 382 18.57 0.01 -12.60
N THR A 383 18.94 -1.22 -12.94
CA THR A 383 18.69 -2.35 -12.04
C THR A 383 19.76 -2.34 -10.95
N ALA A 384 19.32 -2.35 -9.70
CA ALA A 384 20.19 -2.21 -8.55
C ALA A 384 19.70 -3.05 -7.37
N ALA A 385 20.61 -3.35 -6.46
CA ALA A 385 20.34 -3.99 -5.18
C ALA A 385 21.12 -3.29 -4.06
N GLY A 386 20.84 -3.62 -2.81
CA GLY A 386 21.44 -3.00 -1.64
C GLY A 386 20.68 -1.76 -1.17
N ARG A 387 21.33 -0.94 -0.34
CA ARG A 387 20.74 0.25 0.28
C ARG A 387 21.19 1.49 -0.44
N ILE A 388 20.26 2.19 -1.07
CA ILE A 388 20.55 3.36 -1.88
C ILE A 388 19.78 4.54 -1.31
N ALA A 389 20.47 5.65 -1.09
CA ALA A 389 19.88 6.87 -0.58
C ALA A 389 18.94 7.47 -1.63
N GLY A 390 17.79 7.95 -1.17
CA GLY A 390 16.78 8.52 -2.05
C GLY A 390 15.65 9.14 -1.26
N THR A 391 14.49 9.27 -1.90
CA THR A 391 13.26 9.74 -1.28
C THR A 391 12.14 8.77 -1.61
N ASP A 392 11.31 8.46 -0.62
CA ASP A 392 10.11 7.64 -0.85
C ASP A 392 8.99 8.43 -1.53
N ALA A 393 7.88 7.76 -1.82
CA ALA A 393 6.70 8.35 -2.46
C ALA A 393 5.98 9.45 -1.63
N PHE A 394 6.48 9.76 -0.43
CA PHE A 394 5.99 10.79 0.48
C PHE A 394 7.06 11.87 0.77
N ASP A 395 8.10 11.96 -0.06
CA ASP A 395 9.24 12.88 0.07
C ASP A 395 10.06 12.69 1.36
N ARG A 396 10.02 11.52 1.99
CA ARG A 396 10.82 11.22 3.19
C ARG A 396 12.17 10.64 2.76
N PRO A 397 13.28 11.02 3.42
CA PRO A 397 14.60 10.53 3.06
C PRO A 397 14.75 9.04 3.39
N ILE A 398 15.24 8.28 2.42
CA ILE A 398 15.66 6.90 2.56
C ILE A 398 17.17 6.92 2.83
N ARG A 399 17.60 6.26 3.90
CA ARG A 399 19.03 6.13 4.23
C ARG A 399 19.65 5.02 3.37
N GLY A 400 20.82 5.30 2.80
CA GLY A 400 21.61 4.32 2.08
C GLY A 400 22.87 4.96 1.50
N GLN A 401 23.48 4.25 0.55
CA GLN A 401 24.65 4.68 -0.19
C GLN A 401 24.27 5.59 -1.34
N GLU A 402 25.22 6.41 -1.78
CA GLU A 402 24.95 7.43 -2.77
C GLU A 402 24.96 6.84 -4.17
N LEU A 403 23.90 7.07 -4.94
CA LEU A 403 23.85 6.80 -6.37
C LEU A 403 23.29 8.02 -7.08
N ARG A 404 24.05 8.55 -8.04
CA ARG A 404 23.63 9.64 -8.93
C ARG A 404 23.71 9.19 -10.37
N VAL A 405 22.86 9.80 -11.18
CA VAL A 405 22.84 9.63 -12.63
C VAL A 405 23.17 10.98 -13.25
N GLU A 406 24.28 11.06 -13.96
CA GLU A 406 24.73 12.28 -14.62
C GLU A 406 24.40 12.22 -16.11
N PHE A 407 23.89 13.33 -16.64
CA PHE A 407 23.52 13.51 -18.03
C PHE A 407 24.42 14.55 -18.67
N GLY A 408 24.90 14.25 -19.86
CA GLY A 408 25.93 15.02 -20.52
C GLY A 408 25.60 15.40 -21.96
N ILE A 409 26.23 16.49 -22.41
CA ILE A 409 26.34 16.86 -23.83
C ILE A 409 27.82 16.77 -24.23
N PRO A 410 28.14 16.38 -25.47
CA PRO A 410 29.52 16.31 -25.92
C PRO A 410 30.19 17.69 -25.87
N ASP A 411 31.42 17.75 -25.37
CA ASP A 411 32.25 18.95 -25.36
C ASP A 411 33.69 18.65 -25.84
N ASP A 412 34.56 19.65 -25.84
CA ASP A 412 35.96 19.50 -26.27
C ASP A 412 36.79 18.60 -25.33
N GLU A 413 36.31 18.37 -24.09
CA GLU A 413 36.96 17.56 -23.04
C GLU A 413 36.29 16.17 -22.88
N GLY A 414 35.34 15.83 -23.75
CA GLY A 414 34.53 14.62 -23.72
C GLY A 414 33.05 14.96 -23.54
N PHE A 415 32.63 15.17 -22.30
CA PHE A 415 31.23 15.47 -21.97
C PHE A 415 31.11 16.49 -20.84
N GLN A 416 30.32 17.54 -21.08
CA GLN A 416 29.88 18.47 -20.06
C GLN A 416 28.64 17.92 -19.36
N VAL A 417 28.70 17.76 -18.03
CA VAL A 417 27.52 17.40 -17.22
C VAL A 417 26.53 18.57 -17.22
N VAL A 418 25.32 18.36 -17.75
CA VAL A 418 24.24 19.35 -17.82
C VAL A 418 23.14 19.11 -16.79
N HIS A 419 23.03 17.88 -16.28
CA HIS A 419 22.05 17.52 -15.26
C HIS A 419 22.54 16.35 -14.41
N THR A 420 22.18 16.35 -13.13
CA THR A 420 22.45 15.25 -12.20
C THR A 420 21.15 14.94 -11.47
N ALA A 421 20.74 13.67 -11.51
CA ALA A 421 19.53 13.19 -10.87
C ALA A 421 19.87 12.16 -9.78
N THR A 422 19.14 12.22 -8.67
CA THR A 422 19.01 11.08 -7.76
C THR A 422 17.85 10.23 -8.27
N PRO A 423 18.07 8.94 -8.58
CA PRO A 423 17.00 8.12 -9.12
C PRO A 423 15.95 7.79 -8.05
N LEU A 424 14.71 7.64 -8.50
CA LEU A 424 13.57 7.26 -7.65
C LEU A 424 13.64 5.76 -7.35
N ASP A 425 13.45 5.41 -6.08
CA ASP A 425 13.53 4.04 -5.58
C ASP A 425 12.23 3.66 -4.85
N THR A 426 11.59 2.59 -5.30
CA THR A 426 10.33 2.08 -4.70
C THR A 426 10.55 1.02 -3.65
N GLY A 427 11.78 0.51 -3.49
CA GLY A 427 12.02 -0.70 -2.70
C GLY A 427 11.40 -1.96 -3.34
N PRO A 428 11.32 -3.07 -2.57
CA PRO A 428 11.85 -3.23 -1.21
C PRO A 428 13.38 -3.36 -1.17
N PHE A 429 13.98 -3.06 -0.02
CA PHE A 429 15.43 -3.07 0.19
C PHE A 429 15.82 -4.27 1.06
N PRO A 430 16.99 -4.91 0.86
CA PRO A 430 18.03 -4.65 -0.15
C PRO A 430 17.82 -5.38 -1.50
N SER A 431 16.63 -5.93 -1.77
CA SER A 431 16.37 -6.73 -2.97
C SER A 431 16.65 -6.01 -4.28
N TRP A 432 16.85 -6.80 -5.35
CA TRP A 432 16.91 -6.30 -6.72
C TRP A 432 15.65 -5.53 -7.09
N ARG A 433 15.84 -4.36 -7.69
CA ARG A 433 14.76 -3.45 -8.13
C ARG A 433 15.25 -2.51 -9.23
N ASN A 434 14.31 -1.80 -9.86
CA ASN A 434 14.63 -0.81 -10.89
C ASN A 434 14.53 0.60 -10.31
N LEU A 435 15.66 1.30 -10.28
CA LEU A 435 15.73 2.72 -10.00
C LEU A 435 15.35 3.51 -11.25
N ARG A 436 14.71 4.67 -11.07
CA ARG A 436 14.03 5.36 -12.19
C ARG A 436 14.44 6.82 -12.26
N VAL A 437 14.82 7.29 -13.45
CA VAL A 437 14.98 8.71 -13.74
C VAL A 437 14.03 9.09 -14.87
N PRO A 438 12.94 9.82 -14.58
CA PRO A 438 12.02 10.32 -15.61
C PRO A 438 12.76 11.22 -16.61
N LEU A 439 12.56 10.97 -17.90
CA LEU A 439 13.27 11.68 -18.95
C LEU A 439 12.74 13.10 -19.18
N ASP A 440 11.52 13.41 -18.76
CA ASP A 440 10.90 14.74 -18.81
C ASP A 440 11.58 15.75 -17.85
N ALA A 441 12.20 15.27 -16.78
CA ALA A 441 12.99 16.08 -15.85
C ALA A 441 14.42 16.39 -16.36
N VAL A 442 14.87 15.69 -17.41
CA VAL A 442 16.22 15.81 -17.98
C VAL A 442 16.21 16.80 -19.16
N PRO A 443 17.22 17.70 -19.28
CA PRO A 443 17.35 18.58 -20.45
C PRO A 443 17.26 17.83 -21.78
N ALA A 444 16.52 18.40 -22.74
CA ALA A 444 16.21 17.75 -24.02
C ALA A 444 17.44 17.59 -24.94
N ASP A 445 18.49 18.37 -24.71
CA ASP A 445 19.76 18.34 -25.42
C ASP A 445 20.76 17.31 -24.85
N ALA A 446 20.49 16.70 -23.69
CA ALA A 446 21.34 15.65 -23.13
C ALA A 446 21.36 14.41 -24.04
N THR A 447 22.55 14.03 -24.51
CA THR A 447 22.74 12.90 -25.44
C THR A 447 23.45 11.70 -24.81
N ALA A 448 23.96 11.83 -23.59
CA ALA A 448 24.60 10.74 -22.88
C ALA A 448 24.23 10.71 -21.40
N VAL A 449 24.38 9.54 -20.78
CA VAL A 449 24.13 9.28 -19.36
C VAL A 449 25.26 8.44 -18.76
N ARG A 450 25.62 8.67 -17.50
CA ARG A 450 26.53 7.81 -16.74
C ARG A 450 26.09 7.65 -15.29
N ILE A 451 26.56 6.59 -14.66
CA ILE A 451 26.30 6.27 -13.26
C ILE A 451 27.49 6.74 -12.41
N VAL A 452 27.21 7.38 -11.28
CA VAL A 452 28.19 7.71 -10.24
C VAL A 452 27.68 7.16 -8.91
N ALA A 453 28.39 6.18 -8.35
CA ALA A 453 28.05 5.54 -7.09
C ALA A 453 29.17 5.72 -6.06
N ARG A 454 28.79 5.92 -4.80
CA ARG A 454 29.72 6.01 -3.67
C ARG A 454 29.18 5.25 -2.47
N ASP A 455 30.01 4.34 -1.97
CA ASP A 455 29.83 3.64 -0.72
C ASP A 455 30.89 4.13 0.28
N THR A 456 30.45 4.74 1.36
CA THR A 456 31.35 5.33 2.38
C THR A 456 31.07 4.81 3.78
N ASP A 457 30.01 4.01 3.94
CA ASP A 457 29.65 3.40 5.21
C ASP A 457 30.41 2.07 5.35
N LEU A 458 30.93 1.78 6.53
CA LEU A 458 31.72 0.56 6.78
C LEU A 458 30.88 -0.52 7.48
N ASP A 459 29.59 -0.26 7.69
CA ASP A 459 28.65 -1.27 8.16
C ASP A 459 28.43 -2.34 7.07
N PRO A 460 28.62 -3.64 7.35
CA PRO A 460 28.44 -4.71 6.36
C PRO A 460 27.04 -4.80 5.74
N SER A 461 26.03 -4.19 6.38
CA SER A 461 24.67 -4.09 5.85
C SER A 461 24.48 -2.93 4.87
N GLN A 462 25.49 -2.09 4.69
CA GLN A 462 25.51 -0.93 3.80
C GLN A 462 26.37 -1.25 2.60
N TRP A 463 25.71 -1.52 1.48
CA TRP A 463 26.35 -1.80 0.20
C TRP A 463 25.34 -1.50 -0.92
N LEU A 464 25.84 -1.37 -2.14
CA LEU A 464 24.98 -1.32 -3.32
C LEU A 464 25.57 -2.11 -4.50
N VAL A 465 24.70 -2.57 -5.39
CA VAL A 465 25.05 -3.20 -6.66
C VAL A 465 24.30 -2.46 -7.76
N VAL A 466 24.93 -2.27 -8.91
CA VAL A 466 24.33 -1.63 -10.09
C VAL A 466 24.60 -2.42 -11.36
N THR A 467 23.68 -2.30 -12.32
CA THR A 467 23.86 -2.67 -13.73
C THR A 467 24.01 -1.40 -14.58
N PRO A 468 24.36 -1.49 -15.88
CA PRO A 468 24.31 -0.34 -16.79
C PRO A 468 22.91 0.29 -16.86
N PRO A 469 22.84 1.59 -17.18
CA PRO A 469 21.56 2.25 -17.43
C PRO A 469 20.94 1.71 -18.72
N ARG A 470 19.61 1.61 -18.72
CA ARG A 470 18.82 1.27 -19.91
C ARG A 470 17.69 2.28 -20.09
N VAL A 471 17.19 2.42 -21.30
CA VAL A 471 15.95 3.16 -21.60
C VAL A 471 14.89 2.15 -22.02
N PRO A 472 14.00 1.73 -21.09
CA PRO A 472 12.98 0.73 -21.35
C PRO A 472 12.10 1.07 -22.55
N VAL A 473 11.74 0.04 -23.32
CA VAL A 473 10.65 0.11 -24.29
C VAL A 473 9.42 -0.44 -23.60
N VAL A 474 8.38 0.39 -23.45
CA VAL A 474 7.22 0.05 -22.63
C VAL A 474 5.91 0.16 -23.39
N ASP A 475 5.04 -0.82 -23.15
CA ASP A 475 3.63 -0.83 -23.57
C ASP A 475 2.72 -0.80 -22.36
N SER A 476 1.43 -0.49 -22.52
CA SER A 476 0.50 -0.59 -21.39
C SER A 476 0.26 -2.06 -20.99
N LEU A 477 -0.04 -2.30 -19.72
CA LEU A 477 -0.39 -3.65 -19.25
C LEU A 477 -1.61 -4.21 -20.00
N GLN A 478 -2.56 -3.35 -20.37
CA GLN A 478 -3.69 -3.75 -21.20
C GLN A 478 -3.27 -4.23 -22.59
N ASP A 479 -2.26 -3.62 -23.21
CA ASP A 479 -1.75 -4.04 -24.52
C ASP A 479 -0.93 -5.34 -24.44
N VAL A 480 -0.21 -5.55 -23.33
CA VAL A 480 0.63 -6.75 -23.12
C VAL A 480 -0.20 -7.96 -22.68
N VAL A 481 -0.99 -7.83 -21.62
CA VAL A 481 -1.75 -8.95 -21.03
C VAL A 481 -3.07 -9.17 -21.79
N GLY A 482 -3.67 -8.10 -22.29
CA GLY A 482 -4.96 -8.17 -22.97
C GLY A 482 -6.14 -8.47 -22.04
N SER A 483 -7.22 -8.96 -22.66
CA SER A 483 -8.49 -9.27 -22.00
C SER A 483 -8.96 -10.70 -22.14
N ASP A 484 -8.15 -11.57 -22.77
CA ASP A 484 -8.49 -12.98 -22.98
C ASP A 484 -7.52 -13.93 -22.26
N THR A 485 -6.28 -13.48 -22.00
CA THR A 485 -5.23 -14.26 -21.35
C THR A 485 -5.62 -14.61 -19.92
N PRO A 486 -5.67 -15.90 -19.53
CA PRO A 486 -5.95 -16.32 -18.17
C PRO A 486 -4.93 -15.70 -17.20
N THR A 487 -5.42 -14.83 -16.34
CA THR A 487 -4.61 -14.03 -15.41
C THR A 487 -4.99 -14.34 -13.98
N MET A 488 -4.00 -14.58 -13.13
CA MET A 488 -4.17 -14.65 -11.69
C MET A 488 -4.11 -13.24 -11.10
N ILE A 489 -5.28 -12.66 -10.83
CA ILE A 489 -5.37 -11.35 -10.19
C ILE A 489 -5.58 -11.56 -8.70
N ASP A 490 -4.64 -11.09 -7.88
CA ASP A 490 -4.76 -11.20 -6.42
C ASP A 490 -6.04 -10.50 -5.93
N TRP A 491 -6.71 -11.12 -4.95
CA TRP A 491 -8.08 -10.72 -4.54
C TRP A 491 -8.19 -9.27 -4.06
N SER A 492 -7.09 -8.69 -3.60
CA SER A 492 -7.02 -7.34 -3.03
C SER A 492 -7.05 -6.23 -4.09
N ILE A 493 -6.71 -6.54 -5.34
CA ILE A 493 -6.55 -5.55 -6.41
C ILE A 493 -7.46 -5.79 -7.61
N GLY A 494 -8.32 -6.81 -7.59
CA GLY A 494 -9.19 -7.17 -8.71
C GLY A 494 -10.05 -6.03 -9.27
N LEU A 495 -10.47 -5.07 -8.43
CA LEU A 495 -11.27 -3.93 -8.87
C LEU A 495 -10.47 -2.92 -9.72
N ALA A 496 -9.15 -2.89 -9.59
CA ALA A 496 -8.28 -2.02 -10.38
C ALA A 496 -8.03 -2.55 -11.81
N PHE A 497 -8.29 -3.84 -12.04
CA PHE A 497 -8.05 -4.55 -13.31
C PHE A 497 -9.33 -5.22 -13.84
N PRO A 498 -10.38 -4.44 -14.19
CA PRO A 498 -11.68 -5.00 -14.56
C PRO A 498 -11.72 -5.63 -15.97
N CYS A 499 -10.68 -5.45 -16.79
CA CYS A 499 -10.63 -5.93 -18.17
C CYS A 499 -9.83 -7.23 -18.35
N GLN A 500 -8.92 -7.55 -17.43
CA GLN A 500 -8.12 -8.77 -17.50
C GLN A 500 -9.00 -9.98 -17.18
N GLN A 501 -8.84 -11.07 -17.95
CA GLN A 501 -9.64 -12.28 -17.76
C GLN A 501 -9.07 -13.11 -16.60
N PRO A 502 -9.81 -13.30 -15.49
CA PRO A 502 -9.36 -14.19 -14.43
C PRO A 502 -9.29 -15.63 -14.93
N PHE A 503 -8.28 -16.39 -14.47
CA PHE A 503 -8.26 -17.83 -14.68
C PHE A 503 -9.53 -18.48 -14.11
N VAL A 504 -10.06 -19.50 -14.80
CA VAL A 504 -11.28 -20.18 -14.38
C VAL A 504 -10.97 -21.60 -13.93
N HIS A 505 -11.91 -22.17 -13.18
CA HIS A 505 -11.89 -23.57 -12.78
C HIS A 505 -13.21 -24.22 -13.16
N ARG A 506 -13.15 -25.43 -13.72
CA ARG A 506 -14.30 -26.19 -14.19
C ARG A 506 -14.15 -27.64 -13.80
N ASN A 507 -15.19 -28.21 -13.18
CA ASN A 507 -15.24 -29.63 -12.80
C ASN A 507 -14.05 -30.09 -11.93
N GLY A 508 -13.48 -29.20 -11.11
CA GLY A 508 -12.34 -29.50 -10.22
C GLY A 508 -10.95 -29.34 -10.85
N VAL A 509 -10.86 -28.86 -12.10
CA VAL A 509 -9.60 -28.53 -12.78
C VAL A 509 -9.56 -27.03 -13.04
N MET A 510 -8.40 -26.38 -12.87
CA MET A 510 -8.19 -24.96 -13.18
C MET A 510 -7.41 -24.79 -14.48
N ASP A 511 -7.69 -23.71 -15.20
CA ASP A 511 -6.82 -23.23 -16.27
C ASP A 511 -5.49 -22.77 -15.66
N MET A 512 -4.40 -22.95 -16.41
CA MET A 512 -3.09 -22.44 -16.01
C MET A 512 -3.02 -20.94 -16.33
N PRO A 513 -2.91 -20.05 -15.33
CA PRO A 513 -2.70 -18.63 -15.60
C PRO A 513 -1.31 -18.40 -16.23
N GLU A 514 -1.23 -17.46 -17.17
CA GLU A 514 0.03 -17.05 -17.81
C GLU A 514 0.69 -15.87 -17.09
N TYR A 515 -0.13 -15.03 -16.47
CA TYR A 515 0.31 -13.88 -15.70
C TYR A 515 -0.29 -13.91 -14.29
N ARG A 516 0.43 -13.31 -13.35
CA ARG A 516 -0.06 -12.95 -12.03
C ARG A 516 0.09 -11.45 -11.82
N ILE A 517 -0.99 -10.80 -11.40
CA ILE A 517 -1.01 -9.40 -10.98
C ILE A 517 -1.19 -9.38 -9.47
N ALA A 518 -0.25 -8.76 -8.76
CA ALA A 518 -0.27 -8.62 -7.31
C ALA A 518 -0.20 -7.14 -6.89
N GLY A 519 -0.64 -6.86 -5.66
CA GLY A 519 -0.54 -5.52 -5.07
C GLY A 519 0.89 -5.14 -4.71
N ASP A 520 1.07 -3.96 -4.10
CA ASP A 520 2.36 -3.51 -3.57
C ASP A 520 3.00 -4.57 -2.66
N PHE A 521 4.30 -4.46 -2.41
CA PHE A 521 5.06 -5.49 -1.70
C PHE A 521 4.36 -5.95 -0.40
N GLU A 522 3.93 -5.01 0.43
CA GLU A 522 3.29 -5.27 1.73
C GLU A 522 1.92 -5.96 1.58
N LEU A 523 1.15 -5.55 0.58
CA LEU A 523 -0.11 -6.20 0.26
C LEU A 523 0.09 -7.62 -0.29
N LYS A 524 1.11 -7.82 -1.14
CA LYS A 524 1.47 -9.13 -1.71
C LYS A 524 1.87 -10.13 -0.63
N LEU A 525 2.66 -9.72 0.36
CA LEU A 525 3.07 -10.59 1.48
C LEU A 525 1.86 -11.31 2.09
N GLY A 526 0.80 -10.56 2.32
CA GLY A 526 -0.37 -11.12 2.94
C GLY A 526 -1.31 -11.84 1.98
N THR A 527 -1.42 -11.43 0.72
CA THR A 527 -2.16 -12.22 -0.27
C THR A 527 -1.50 -13.58 -0.48
N ASP A 528 -0.16 -13.64 -0.51
CA ASP A 528 0.61 -14.89 -0.59
C ASP A 528 0.30 -15.84 0.58
N ILE A 529 0.23 -15.33 1.82
CA ILE A 529 -0.16 -16.13 2.97
C ILE A 529 -1.61 -16.63 2.82
N ALA A 530 -2.53 -15.73 2.50
CA ALA A 530 -3.95 -16.05 2.45
C ALA A 530 -4.31 -17.04 1.33
N GLN A 531 -3.58 -16.99 0.21
CA GLN A 531 -3.87 -17.78 -0.99
C GLN A 531 -2.77 -18.81 -1.30
N GLY A 532 -1.85 -19.04 -0.36
CA GLY A 532 -0.78 -20.02 -0.44
C GLY A 532 -1.25 -21.47 -0.23
N SER A 533 -0.28 -22.39 -0.23
CA SER A 533 -0.52 -23.83 -0.13
C SER A 533 -1.21 -24.26 1.16
N ALA A 534 -0.83 -23.67 2.31
CA ALA A 534 -1.45 -23.95 3.61
C ALA A 534 -2.94 -23.57 3.65
N GLY A 535 -3.31 -22.48 2.95
CA GLY A 535 -4.69 -22.03 2.80
C GLY A 535 -5.50 -22.80 1.74
N GLY A 536 -4.84 -23.66 0.94
CA GLY A 536 -5.43 -24.32 -0.22
C GLY A 536 -5.70 -23.39 -1.40
N GLY A 537 -5.06 -22.22 -1.43
CA GLY A 537 -5.28 -21.21 -2.45
C GLY A 537 -4.45 -21.44 -3.74
N PRO A 538 -4.74 -20.65 -4.79
CA PRO A 538 -4.16 -20.83 -6.12
C PRO A 538 -2.65 -20.64 -6.18
N VAL A 539 -2.02 -19.78 -5.34
CA VAL A 539 -0.55 -19.62 -5.32
C VAL A 539 0.12 -20.95 -5.00
N GLY A 540 -0.47 -21.74 -4.09
CA GLY A 540 0.07 -23.04 -3.74
C GLY A 540 0.03 -24.06 -4.89
N ILE A 541 -0.87 -23.88 -5.86
CA ILE A 541 -0.97 -24.75 -7.05
C ILE A 541 -0.02 -24.24 -8.13
N THR A 542 -0.05 -22.95 -8.43
CA THR A 542 0.76 -22.36 -9.50
C THR A 542 2.25 -22.48 -9.23
N SER A 543 2.68 -22.33 -7.97
CA SER A 543 4.10 -22.48 -7.60
C SER A 543 4.66 -23.90 -7.78
N MET A 544 3.78 -24.92 -7.86
CA MET A 544 4.21 -26.29 -8.18
C MET A 544 4.29 -26.56 -9.69
N LEU A 545 3.69 -25.70 -10.52
CA LEU A 545 3.52 -25.91 -11.96
C LEU A 545 4.37 -24.95 -12.80
N ALA A 546 4.66 -23.76 -12.27
CA ALA A 546 5.40 -22.73 -12.95
C ALA A 546 6.34 -21.96 -12.01
N GLU A 547 7.41 -21.47 -12.60
CA GLU A 547 8.30 -20.47 -12.03
C GLU A 547 7.66 -19.07 -12.15
N GLU A 548 7.68 -18.30 -11.07
CA GLU A 548 7.26 -16.89 -11.08
C GLU A 548 8.41 -16.01 -11.57
N GLN A 549 8.29 -15.45 -12.78
CA GLN A 549 9.25 -14.53 -13.35
C GLN A 549 8.75 -13.09 -13.22
N GLN A 550 9.43 -12.28 -12.41
CA GLN A 550 9.07 -10.89 -12.20
C GLN A 550 9.26 -10.07 -13.49
N VAL A 551 8.23 -9.32 -13.91
CA VAL A 551 8.32 -8.40 -15.06
C VAL A 551 8.58 -6.98 -14.57
N ALA A 552 9.42 -6.23 -15.28
CA ALA A 552 9.70 -4.83 -14.97
C ALA A 552 8.49 -3.97 -15.35
N THR A 553 7.93 -3.27 -14.36
CA THR A 553 6.75 -2.42 -14.56
C THR A 553 6.89 -1.07 -13.87
N TYR A 554 6.17 -0.09 -14.40
CA TYR A 554 6.23 1.31 -13.99
C TYR A 554 4.81 1.90 -13.99
N LEU A 555 4.50 2.79 -13.05
CA LEU A 555 3.24 3.53 -13.08
C LEU A 555 3.45 4.85 -13.82
N ARG A 556 2.78 5.03 -14.96
CA ARG A 556 2.85 6.24 -15.77
C ARG A 556 2.53 7.47 -14.90
N ASP A 557 3.39 8.49 -14.99
CA ASP A 557 3.27 9.79 -14.30
C ASP A 557 3.34 9.74 -12.75
N ASP A 558 3.53 8.58 -12.13
CA ASP A 558 3.80 8.41 -10.68
C ASP A 558 4.95 7.41 -10.48
N TRP A 559 6.12 7.78 -11.03
CA TRP A 559 7.30 6.91 -11.16
C TRP A 559 7.89 6.41 -9.83
N GLY A 560 7.61 7.10 -8.73
CA GLY A 560 8.07 6.74 -7.38
C GLY A 560 7.10 5.83 -6.62
N ARG A 561 5.99 5.39 -7.24
CA ARG A 561 4.97 4.57 -6.61
C ARG A 561 5.25 3.08 -6.77
N ASP A 562 5.24 2.35 -5.66
CA ASP A 562 4.97 0.91 -5.70
C ASP A 562 3.45 0.71 -5.90
N TRP A 563 3.07 0.32 -7.13
CA TRP A 563 1.68 0.01 -7.45
C TRP A 563 1.35 -1.46 -7.17
N GLY A 564 2.38 -2.29 -7.14
CA GLY A 564 2.32 -3.74 -7.20
C GLY A 564 3.24 -4.31 -8.26
N SER A 565 2.93 -5.53 -8.66
CA SER A 565 3.81 -6.31 -9.52
C SER A 565 3.04 -7.10 -10.58
N LEU A 566 3.69 -7.28 -11.73
CA LEU A 566 3.31 -8.22 -12.77
C LEU A 566 4.35 -9.34 -12.81
N GLN A 567 3.90 -10.58 -12.76
CA GLN A 567 4.74 -11.77 -12.88
C GLN A 567 4.25 -12.60 -14.06
N ARG A 568 5.18 -13.14 -14.84
CA ARG A 568 4.91 -14.18 -15.83
C ARG A 568 5.05 -15.54 -15.14
N LEU A 569 4.09 -16.43 -15.36
CA LEU A 569 4.11 -17.79 -14.83
C LEU A 569 4.64 -18.71 -15.91
N ALA A 570 5.95 -19.01 -15.86
CA ALA A 570 6.62 -19.85 -16.84
C ALA A 570 6.51 -21.33 -16.41
N PRO A 571 5.77 -22.19 -17.14
CA PRO A 571 5.61 -23.59 -16.76
C PRO A 571 6.97 -24.31 -16.68
N TYR A 572 7.18 -25.13 -15.65
CA TYR A 572 8.41 -25.93 -15.53
C TYR A 572 8.57 -26.96 -16.66
N SER A 573 7.48 -27.31 -17.34
CA SER A 573 7.46 -28.21 -18.49
C SER A 573 6.65 -27.61 -19.63
N GLU A 574 7.32 -27.21 -20.70
CA GLU A 574 6.69 -26.67 -21.92
C GLU A 574 5.89 -27.73 -22.70
N GLU A 575 6.18 -29.02 -22.48
CA GLU A 575 5.47 -30.13 -23.13
C GLU A 575 4.12 -30.46 -22.45
N ALA A 576 3.87 -29.92 -21.27
CA ALA A 576 2.64 -30.18 -20.52
C ALA A 576 1.42 -29.58 -21.24
N VAL A 577 0.42 -30.41 -21.52
CA VAL A 577 -0.84 -29.99 -22.16
C VAL A 577 -2.04 -30.27 -21.25
N PRO A 578 -3.15 -29.50 -21.37
CA PRO A 578 -4.36 -29.76 -20.60
C PRO A 578 -4.88 -31.19 -20.78
N ALA A 579 -5.23 -31.85 -19.67
CA ALA A 579 -5.77 -33.20 -19.68
C ALA A 579 -7.18 -33.24 -20.27
N ARG A 580 -7.50 -34.30 -21.02
CA ARG A 580 -8.87 -34.59 -21.46
C ARG A 580 -9.66 -35.19 -20.29
N THR A 581 -10.66 -34.48 -19.79
CA THR A 581 -11.48 -34.94 -18.67
C THR A 581 -12.67 -35.78 -19.13
N GLU A 582 -12.89 -36.92 -18.47
CA GLU A 582 -14.11 -37.72 -18.62
C GLU A 582 -15.07 -37.44 -17.47
N HIS A 583 -16.37 -37.33 -17.76
CA HIS A 583 -17.38 -36.95 -16.78
C HIS A 583 -18.55 -37.93 -16.79
N GLU A 584 -18.99 -38.33 -15.60
CA GLU A 584 -20.20 -39.11 -15.39
C GLU A 584 -21.13 -38.36 -14.43
N THR A 585 -22.44 -38.42 -14.70
CA THR A 585 -23.45 -37.91 -13.78
C THR A 585 -24.05 -39.06 -12.98
N VAL A 586 -23.85 -39.06 -11.66
CA VAL A 586 -24.35 -40.11 -10.76
C VAL A 586 -25.35 -39.55 -9.77
N ARG A 587 -26.51 -40.21 -9.62
CA ARG A 587 -27.49 -39.85 -8.58
C ARG A 587 -27.04 -40.36 -7.21
N ARG A 588 -26.88 -39.46 -6.25
CA ARG A 588 -26.53 -39.76 -4.86
C ARG A 588 -27.62 -39.29 -3.89
N SER A 589 -27.60 -39.81 -2.66
CA SER A 589 -28.44 -39.34 -1.56
C SER A 589 -27.94 -37.97 -1.06
N GLY A 590 -28.81 -37.13 -0.49
CA GLY A 590 -28.42 -35.87 0.15
C GLY A 590 -27.60 -36.05 1.44
N LEU A 591 -27.47 -37.28 1.94
CA LEU A 591 -26.61 -37.65 3.08
C LEU A 591 -25.35 -38.42 2.64
N TRP A 592 -25.13 -38.59 1.34
CA TRP A 592 -23.95 -39.28 0.84
C TRP A 592 -22.71 -38.43 1.07
N ASN A 593 -21.66 -39.04 1.61
CA ASN A 593 -20.36 -38.42 1.86
C ASN A 593 -19.26 -39.37 1.37
N PRO A 594 -18.46 -39.01 0.34
CA PRO A 594 -17.37 -39.86 -0.15
C PRO A 594 -16.15 -39.92 0.79
N GLY A 595 -16.12 -39.12 1.85
CA GLY A 595 -14.98 -38.96 2.76
C GLY A 595 -14.64 -37.49 2.98
N PRO A 596 -13.80 -37.17 3.98
CA PRO A 596 -13.35 -35.80 4.22
C PRO A 596 -12.46 -35.29 3.07
N ILE A 597 -12.49 -33.98 2.83
CA ILE A 597 -11.53 -33.27 1.97
C ILE A 597 -10.18 -33.21 2.69
N ARG A 598 -9.09 -33.37 1.94
CA ARG A 598 -7.72 -33.30 2.46
C ARG A 598 -7.32 -31.86 2.75
#